data_AF-A0A428XD99-F1
#
_entry.id   AF-A0A428XD99-F1
#
_cell.length_a   1.000
_cell.length_b   1.000
_cell.length_c   1.000
_cell.angle_alpha   90.00
_cell.angle_beta   90.00
_cell.angle_gamma   90.00
#
_symmetry.space_group_name_H-M   'P 1'
#
loop_
_entity.id
_entity.type
_entity.pdbx_description
1 polymer ?
#
loop_
_entity_poly.entity_id
_entity_poly.type
_entity_poly.pdbx_seq_one_letter_code
_entity_poly.pdbx_strand_id
1 'polypeptide(L)'
;MAPAHPRADQPADRNLAPAAASRIWFHLDDVIPLAAHAASTPSHGLTSAQLLARAPLMPALAWEATLDGDRLISNGQPGWFDADGNPHAARGRTWVGPRYGTIAPALDEVGFLPVRGMPGSTFHLVDWLQQAAAGGAHWLNLDITHRRPVIGPSGLAVSDQRGDLYPPGATWAEASVACVPATGGGLYPALVADGYASNRGGVLARFDRDTAARMVDDLQRARAHQPGFHAVLRWAGDRIEVYTENTDGLTGLRRYDVVGPDPDGRYPIGAYLWPWLCMDNLL
;
A
#
# COMPACT_ATOMS: atom_id res chain seq x y z
N MET A 1 -15.57 -27.94 -59.00
CA MET A 1 -15.11 -28.55 -57.73
C MET A 1 -13.64 -28.22 -57.56
N ALA A 2 -13.34 -27.29 -56.67
CA ALA A 2 -11.99 -26.93 -56.22
C ALA A 2 -12.06 -26.80 -54.68
N PRO A 3 -11.06 -27.26 -53.92
CA PRO A 3 -11.16 -27.35 -52.47
C PRO A 3 -10.99 -25.98 -51.82
N ALA A 4 -11.80 -25.72 -50.79
CA ALA A 4 -11.67 -24.55 -49.94
C ALA A 4 -10.42 -24.66 -49.05
N HIS A 5 -9.55 -23.66 -49.10
CA HIS A 5 -8.47 -23.48 -48.14
C HIS A 5 -9.05 -22.99 -46.79
N PRO A 6 -8.65 -23.56 -45.65
CA PRO A 6 -8.91 -22.98 -44.34
C PRO A 6 -8.03 -21.74 -44.16
N ARG A 7 -8.66 -20.60 -43.82
CA ARG A 7 -7.94 -19.40 -43.38
C ARG A 7 -7.24 -19.70 -42.06
N ALA A 8 -5.93 -19.54 -42.07
CA ALA A 8 -5.06 -19.62 -40.91
C ALA A 8 -5.46 -18.60 -39.83
N ASP A 9 -5.26 -19.04 -38.60
CA ASP A 9 -5.36 -18.31 -37.34
C ASP A 9 -4.78 -16.89 -37.42
N GLN A 10 -5.59 -15.91 -37.02
CA GLN A 10 -5.06 -14.67 -36.48
C GLN A 10 -4.60 -14.94 -35.04
N PRO A 11 -3.31 -14.78 -34.69
CA PRO A 11 -2.93 -14.77 -33.29
C PRO A 11 -3.57 -13.54 -32.62
N ALA A 12 -4.24 -13.81 -31.50
CA ALA A 12 -4.83 -12.82 -30.63
C ALA A 12 -3.74 -11.97 -29.97
N ASP A 13 -3.24 -10.97 -30.69
CA ASP A 13 -2.38 -9.93 -30.13
C ASP A 13 -3.27 -8.90 -29.40
N ARG A 14 -3.90 -9.34 -28.30
CA ARG A 14 -4.41 -8.42 -27.30
C ARG A 14 -3.21 -7.98 -26.47
N ASN A 15 -2.55 -6.93 -26.96
CA ASN A 15 -1.85 -5.96 -26.14
C ASN A 15 -2.84 -5.40 -25.09
N LEU A 16 -3.10 -6.17 -24.03
CA LEU A 16 -3.68 -5.66 -22.81
C LEU A 16 -2.57 -4.85 -22.17
N ALA A 17 -2.63 -3.53 -22.32
CA ALA A 17 -1.87 -2.63 -21.48
C ALA A 17 -2.04 -3.10 -20.01
N PRO A 18 -0.96 -3.11 -19.21
CA PRO A 18 -1.07 -3.51 -17.81
C PRO A 18 -2.16 -2.66 -17.15
N ALA A 19 -3.18 -3.33 -16.58
CA ALA A 19 -4.30 -2.65 -15.96
C ALA A 19 -3.78 -1.78 -14.82
N ALA A 20 -3.88 -0.46 -14.94
CA ALA A 20 -3.51 0.45 -13.85
C ALA A 20 -4.30 0.09 -12.59
N ALA A 21 -3.64 0.15 -11.42
CA ALA A 21 -4.33 -0.07 -10.16
C ALA A 21 -5.49 0.92 -10.02
N SER A 22 -6.71 0.43 -9.92
CA SER A 22 -7.92 1.26 -9.77
C SER A 22 -8.11 1.74 -8.32
N ARG A 23 -7.24 1.27 -7.42
CA ARG A 23 -7.30 1.49 -5.98
C ARG A 23 -5.91 1.77 -5.44
N ILE A 24 -5.84 2.73 -4.52
CA ILE A 24 -4.61 3.05 -3.79
C ILE A 24 -4.82 2.75 -2.32
N TRP A 25 -3.84 2.10 -1.72
CA TRP A 25 -3.89 1.67 -0.32
C TRP A 25 -2.92 2.48 0.54
N PHE A 26 -3.40 3.02 1.65
CA PHE A 26 -2.61 3.76 2.63
C PHE A 26 -2.75 3.10 3.99
N HIS A 27 -1.67 3.09 4.77
CA HIS A 27 -1.71 2.58 6.13
C HIS A 27 -2.42 3.57 7.05
N LEU A 28 -3.33 3.12 7.91
CA LEU A 28 -4.10 4.01 8.78
C LEU A 28 -3.21 4.76 9.79
N ASP A 29 -2.11 4.15 10.24
CA ASP A 29 -1.16 4.83 11.12
C ASP A 29 -0.46 6.03 10.45
N ASP A 30 -0.39 6.07 9.12
CA ASP A 30 0.16 7.21 8.38
C ASP A 30 -0.94 8.25 8.08
N VAL A 31 -2.19 7.81 7.85
CA VAL A 31 -3.30 8.68 7.43
C VAL A 31 -4.00 9.37 8.60
N ILE A 32 -4.25 8.67 9.71
CA ILE A 32 -4.96 9.23 10.87
C ILE A 32 -4.26 10.48 11.41
N PRO A 33 -2.93 10.51 11.59
CA PRO A 33 -2.24 11.70 12.05
C PRO A 33 -2.42 12.88 11.09
N LEU A 34 -2.34 12.65 9.78
CA LEU A 34 -2.57 13.69 8.77
C LEU A 34 -3.99 14.26 8.86
N ALA A 35 -5.00 13.39 8.99
CA ALA A 35 -6.39 13.82 9.13
C ALA A 35 -6.58 14.65 10.41
N ALA A 36 -5.98 14.22 11.53
CA ALA A 36 -6.02 14.94 12.80
C ALA A 36 -5.32 16.30 12.71
N HIS A 37 -4.18 16.39 12.01
CA HIS A 37 -3.48 17.65 11.77
C HIS A 37 -4.34 18.61 10.93
N ALA A 38 -4.88 18.17 9.80
CA ALA A 38 -5.77 18.99 8.98
C ALA A 38 -7.02 19.45 9.77
N ALA A 39 -7.58 18.58 10.62
CA ALA A 39 -8.75 18.91 11.44
C ALA A 39 -8.48 19.91 12.57
N SER A 40 -7.27 19.92 13.14
CA SER A 40 -6.93 20.71 14.33
C SER A 40 -6.27 22.05 14.03
N THR A 41 -5.75 22.22 12.81
CA THR A 41 -5.10 23.47 12.38
C THR A 41 -6.11 24.61 12.20
N PRO A 42 -5.75 25.85 12.60
CA PRO A 42 -6.65 27.01 12.52
C PRO A 42 -6.76 27.61 11.11
N SER A 43 -5.80 27.31 10.23
CA SER A 43 -5.76 27.79 8.85
C SER A 43 -5.38 26.65 7.90
N HIS A 44 -5.72 26.82 6.61
CA HIS A 44 -5.57 25.80 5.60
C HIS A 44 -5.03 26.39 4.30
N GLY A 45 -4.20 25.63 3.60
CA GLY A 45 -3.80 25.90 2.23
C GLY A 45 -4.85 25.36 1.26
N LEU A 46 -5.09 26.08 0.17
CA LEU A 46 -5.96 25.62 -0.90
C LEU A 46 -5.22 24.60 -1.76
N THR A 47 -5.77 23.40 -1.91
CA THR A 47 -5.15 22.35 -2.73
C THR A 47 -5.51 22.51 -4.21
N SER A 48 -4.69 21.98 -5.12
CA SER A 48 -5.00 21.95 -6.55
C SER A 48 -6.34 21.26 -6.83
N ALA A 49 -6.65 20.17 -6.11
CA ALA A 49 -7.92 19.47 -6.24
C ALA A 49 -9.12 20.31 -5.74
N GLN A 50 -8.96 21.08 -4.65
CA GLN A 50 -10.00 22.01 -4.19
C GLN A 50 -10.26 23.12 -5.21
N LEU A 51 -9.20 23.67 -5.82
CA LEU A 51 -9.30 24.63 -6.92
C LEU A 51 -10.08 24.06 -8.12
N LEU A 52 -9.71 22.86 -8.57
CA LEU A 52 -10.38 22.18 -9.68
C LEU A 52 -11.85 21.86 -9.37
N ALA A 53 -12.15 21.50 -8.13
CA ALA A 53 -13.51 21.25 -7.67
C ALA A 53 -14.35 22.52 -7.46
N ARG A 54 -13.73 23.70 -7.48
CA ARG A 54 -14.32 24.96 -6.99
C ARG A 54 -14.90 24.80 -5.57
N ALA A 55 -14.22 24.01 -4.75
CA ALA A 55 -14.62 23.75 -3.38
C ALA A 55 -14.16 24.89 -2.46
N PRO A 56 -14.87 25.14 -1.35
CA PRO A 56 -14.41 26.10 -0.36
C PRO A 56 -13.09 25.64 0.28
N LEU A 57 -12.32 26.60 0.78
CA LEU A 57 -11.18 26.31 1.63
C LEU A 57 -11.67 25.66 2.93
N MET A 58 -11.21 24.43 3.19
CA MET A 58 -11.61 23.64 4.34
C MET A 58 -10.55 22.60 4.71
N PRO A 59 -10.59 22.03 5.93
CA PRO A 59 -9.77 20.88 6.32
C PRO A 59 -9.90 19.73 5.33
N ALA A 60 -8.78 19.32 4.74
CA ALA A 60 -8.74 18.24 3.75
C ALA A 60 -7.40 17.49 3.77
N LEU A 61 -7.45 16.25 3.30
CA LEU A 61 -6.26 15.57 2.80
C LEU A 61 -6.21 15.73 1.29
N ALA A 62 -5.06 16.10 0.73
CA ALA A 62 -4.83 16.09 -0.70
C ALA A 62 -4.17 14.76 -1.10
N TRP A 63 -4.76 14.08 -2.07
CA TRP A 63 -4.11 12.99 -2.79
C TRP A 63 -3.42 13.55 -4.03
N GLU A 64 -2.18 13.14 -4.24
CA GLU A 64 -1.38 13.49 -5.40
C GLU A 64 -0.68 12.25 -5.94
N ALA A 65 -0.80 12.01 -7.25
CA ALA A 65 0.02 11.03 -7.95
C ALA A 65 1.32 11.71 -8.42
N THR A 66 2.46 11.22 -7.93
CA THR A 66 3.79 11.76 -8.27
C THR A 66 4.66 10.71 -8.94
N LEU A 67 5.84 11.10 -9.42
CA LEU A 67 6.85 10.16 -9.93
C LEU A 67 7.31 9.15 -8.87
N ASP A 68 7.30 9.55 -7.60
CA ASP A 68 7.69 8.70 -6.46
C ASP A 68 6.50 7.85 -5.93
N GLY A 69 5.35 7.92 -6.60
CA GLY A 69 4.11 7.24 -6.27
C GLY A 69 3.04 8.15 -5.68
N ASP A 70 1.95 7.53 -5.25
CA ASP A 70 0.82 8.21 -4.63
C ASP A 70 1.13 8.66 -3.21
N ARG A 71 0.65 9.85 -2.85
CA ARG A 71 0.76 10.37 -1.49
C ARG A 71 -0.51 11.06 -1.04
N LEU A 72 -0.78 10.98 0.26
CA LEU A 72 -1.75 11.81 0.96
C LEU A 72 -0.99 12.81 1.84
N ILE A 73 -1.38 14.08 1.76
CA ILE A 73 -0.83 15.17 2.56
C ILE A 73 -1.95 15.98 3.23
N SER A 74 -1.68 16.54 4.40
CA SER A 74 -2.60 17.47 5.06
C SER A 74 -2.49 18.87 4.44
N ASN A 75 -3.62 19.56 4.25
CA ASN A 75 -3.62 20.98 3.85
C ASN A 75 -3.58 21.98 5.03
N GLY A 76 -3.56 21.50 6.28
CA GLY A 76 -3.45 22.34 7.48
C GLY A 76 -2.19 23.21 7.54
N GLN A 77 -2.28 24.37 8.19
CA GLN A 77 -1.19 25.34 8.37
C GLN A 77 -0.91 25.61 9.86
N PRO A 78 0.36 25.73 10.28
CA PRO A 78 1.58 25.58 9.46
C PRO A 78 1.70 24.16 8.89
N GLY A 79 2.36 24.04 7.73
CA GLY A 79 2.57 22.75 7.09
C GLY A 79 3.33 21.78 8.01
N TRP A 80 3.04 20.49 7.89
CA TRP A 80 3.72 19.45 8.64
C TRP A 80 4.87 18.88 7.80
N PHE A 81 6.08 19.00 8.32
CA PHE A 81 7.30 18.50 7.69
C PHE A 81 8.01 17.46 8.57
N ASP A 82 8.74 16.54 7.96
CA ASP A 82 9.65 15.62 8.66
C ASP A 82 10.97 16.30 9.04
N ALA A 83 11.89 15.54 9.65
CA ALA A 83 13.18 16.05 10.11
C ALA A 83 14.07 16.58 8.98
N ASP A 84 13.85 16.12 7.75
CA ASP A 84 14.58 16.53 6.55
C ASP A 84 13.91 17.75 5.87
N GLY A 85 12.80 18.24 6.43
CA GLY A 85 12.05 19.36 5.88
C GLY A 85 11.14 18.97 4.70
N ASN A 86 10.93 17.69 4.44
CA ASN A 86 9.99 17.23 3.41
C ASN A 86 8.56 17.24 3.97
N PRO A 87 7.53 17.54 3.16
CA PRO A 87 6.15 17.44 3.61
C PRO A 87 5.85 16.05 4.16
N HIS A 88 5.32 16.01 5.38
CA HIS A 88 4.87 14.77 5.98
C HIS A 88 3.71 14.20 5.17
N ALA A 89 3.85 12.95 4.73
CA ALA A 89 2.93 12.34 3.78
C ALA A 89 2.73 10.85 4.06
N ALA A 90 1.49 10.38 3.93
CA ALA A 90 1.18 8.96 3.90
C ALA A 90 1.41 8.48 2.47
N ARG A 91 2.29 7.49 2.29
CA ARG A 91 2.62 6.96 0.97
C ARG A 91 1.66 5.84 0.60
N GLY A 92 1.06 5.98 -0.58
CA GLY A 92 0.30 4.93 -1.22
C GLY A 92 1.20 3.72 -1.44
N ARG A 93 0.71 2.56 -1.07
CA ARG A 93 1.40 1.28 -1.25
C ARG A 93 0.81 0.64 -2.49
N THR A 94 1.62 0.51 -3.52
CA THR A 94 1.23 -0.08 -4.80
C THR A 94 2.41 -0.76 -5.48
N TRP A 95 2.10 -1.57 -6.48
CA TRP A 95 3.10 -2.23 -7.33
C TRP A 95 3.42 -1.34 -8.54
N VAL A 96 4.62 -1.53 -9.07
CA VAL A 96 5.08 -0.93 -10.33
C VAL A 96 5.31 -2.03 -11.36
N GLY A 97 4.89 -1.77 -12.59
CA GLY A 97 4.93 -2.73 -13.71
C GLY A 97 6.32 -3.00 -14.26
N PRO A 98 6.44 -3.96 -15.21
CA PRO A 98 7.70 -4.30 -15.85
C PRO A 98 8.37 -3.09 -16.47
N ARG A 99 9.70 -3.06 -16.38
CA ARG A 99 10.63 -2.03 -16.90
C ARG A 99 10.47 -1.71 -18.41
N TYR A 100 9.49 -2.28 -19.08
CA TYR A 100 9.13 -2.05 -20.47
C TYR A 100 7.70 -1.49 -20.53
N GLY A 101 7.59 -0.16 -20.59
CA GLY A 101 6.32 0.53 -20.76
C GLY A 101 5.86 1.24 -19.50
N THR A 102 6.60 2.28 -19.10
CA THR A 102 6.09 3.35 -18.26
C THR A 102 4.80 3.91 -18.87
N ILE A 103 3.65 3.41 -18.44
CA ILE A 103 2.58 4.36 -18.15
C ILE A 103 2.95 4.88 -16.76
N ALA A 104 3.82 5.90 -16.74
CA ALA A 104 3.81 6.79 -15.60
C ALA A 104 2.32 7.14 -15.36
N PRO A 105 1.80 7.09 -14.12
CA PRO A 105 0.49 7.68 -13.87
C PRO A 105 0.50 9.06 -14.51
N ALA A 106 -0.59 9.45 -15.17
CA ALA A 106 -0.65 10.76 -15.78
C ALA A 106 -0.23 11.76 -14.68
N LEU A 107 0.92 12.40 -14.89
CA LEU A 107 1.48 13.30 -13.91
C LEU A 107 0.43 14.37 -13.63
N ASP A 108 0.30 14.78 -12.37
CA ASP A 108 -0.64 15.79 -11.89
C ASP A 108 -2.09 15.32 -11.66
N GLU A 109 -2.31 14.01 -11.45
CA GLU A 109 -3.58 13.56 -10.88
C GLU A 109 -3.69 13.99 -9.41
N VAL A 110 -4.78 14.70 -9.12
CA VAL A 110 -5.05 15.24 -7.79
C VAL A 110 -6.49 14.96 -7.38
N GLY A 111 -6.67 14.67 -6.09
CA GLY A 111 -7.96 14.62 -5.44
C GLY A 111 -7.86 15.20 -4.04
N PHE A 112 -8.99 15.51 -3.41
CA PHE A 112 -9.00 15.80 -1.99
C PHE A 112 -10.13 15.09 -1.27
N LEU A 113 -9.85 14.76 -0.01
CA LEU A 113 -10.75 14.11 0.92
C LEU A 113 -11.12 15.17 1.97
N PRO A 114 -12.37 15.66 2.00
CA PRO A 114 -12.83 16.54 3.06
C PRO A 114 -12.67 15.83 4.41
N VAL A 115 -11.93 16.44 5.34
CA VAL A 115 -11.70 15.85 6.67
C VAL A 115 -12.92 16.04 7.57
N ARG A 116 -13.58 17.19 7.42
CA ARG A 116 -14.89 17.46 8.02
C ARG A 116 -15.96 17.33 6.95
N GLY A 117 -17.16 16.90 7.36
CA GLY A 117 -18.30 16.79 6.47
C GLY A 117 -18.52 18.09 5.69
N MET A 118 -18.76 17.95 4.38
CA MET A 118 -19.32 19.03 3.58
C MET A 118 -20.70 19.44 4.15
N PRO A 119 -21.19 20.67 3.91
CA PRO A 119 -22.54 21.06 4.32
C PRO A 119 -23.58 20.01 3.91
N GLY A 120 -24.34 19.48 4.88
CA GLY A 120 -25.32 18.41 4.68
C GLY A 120 -24.79 16.99 4.81
N SER A 121 -23.50 16.79 5.07
CA SER A 121 -22.90 15.50 5.38
C SER A 121 -22.64 15.35 6.88
N THR A 122 -23.00 14.20 7.45
CA THR A 122 -22.63 13.80 8.82
C THR A 122 -21.32 13.03 8.88
N PHE A 123 -20.68 12.78 7.72
CA PHE A 123 -19.44 12.03 7.64
C PHE A 123 -18.25 12.91 8.02
N HIS A 124 -17.51 12.49 9.05
CA HIS A 124 -16.24 13.09 9.46
C HIS A 124 -15.13 12.05 9.26
N LEU A 125 -14.19 12.36 8.37
CA LEU A 125 -13.15 11.41 7.96
C LEU A 125 -12.30 10.97 9.15
N VAL A 126 -11.87 11.94 9.99
CA VAL A 126 -10.99 11.64 11.13
C VAL A 126 -11.65 10.69 12.12
N ASP A 127 -12.93 10.92 12.47
CA ASP A 127 -13.67 10.08 13.40
C ASP A 127 -13.91 8.68 12.81
N TRP A 128 -14.24 8.61 11.52
CA TRP A 128 -14.43 7.34 10.82
C TRP A 128 -13.14 6.51 10.76
N LEU A 129 -12.00 7.13 10.45
CA LEU A 129 -10.70 6.43 10.42
C LEU A 129 -10.30 5.95 11.82
N GLN A 130 -10.51 6.77 12.85
CA GLN A 130 -10.22 6.39 14.24
C GLN A 130 -11.11 5.22 14.71
N GLN A 131 -12.41 5.26 14.40
CA GLN A 131 -13.33 4.15 14.69
C GLN A 131 -12.95 2.87 13.93
N ALA A 132 -12.56 3.00 12.66
CA ALA A 132 -12.09 1.88 11.85
C ALA A 132 -10.84 1.23 12.45
N ALA A 133 -9.84 2.04 12.83
CA ALA A 133 -8.62 1.55 13.48
C ALA A 133 -8.92 0.88 14.84
N ALA A 134 -9.80 1.47 15.66
CA ALA A 134 -10.25 0.86 16.90
C ALA A 134 -11.01 -0.46 16.68
N GLY A 135 -11.68 -0.59 15.54
CA GLY A 135 -12.33 -1.82 15.06
C GLY A 135 -11.38 -2.85 14.44
N GLY A 136 -10.07 -2.56 14.36
CA GLY A 136 -9.04 -3.47 13.84
C GLY A 136 -8.73 -3.32 12.35
N ALA A 137 -9.23 -2.28 11.68
CA ALA A 137 -8.75 -1.95 10.34
C ALA A 137 -7.31 -1.41 10.40
N HIS A 138 -6.53 -1.70 9.36
CA HIS A 138 -5.14 -1.25 9.23
C HIS A 138 -4.93 -0.43 7.95
N TRP A 139 -5.84 -0.55 6.98
CA TRP A 139 -5.69 0.00 5.65
C TRP A 139 -6.87 0.87 5.25
N LEU A 140 -6.58 2.03 4.65
CA LEU A 140 -7.50 2.86 3.90
C LEU A 140 -7.31 2.59 2.40
N ASN A 141 -8.41 2.36 1.70
CA ASN A 141 -8.48 2.24 0.26
C ASN A 141 -9.14 3.49 -0.33
N LEU A 142 -8.49 4.07 -1.35
CA LEU A 142 -9.05 5.10 -2.22
C LEU A 142 -9.37 4.49 -3.58
N ASP A 143 -10.65 4.48 -3.95
CA ASP A 143 -11.09 4.14 -5.29
C ASP A 143 -10.88 5.36 -6.22
N ILE A 144 -9.94 5.19 -7.15
CA ILE A 144 -9.59 6.21 -8.14
C ILE A 144 -10.09 5.85 -9.55
N THR A 145 -10.93 4.82 -9.67
CA THR A 145 -11.57 4.41 -10.96
C THR A 145 -12.28 5.59 -11.61
N HIS A 146 -12.90 6.44 -10.78
CA HIS A 146 -13.54 7.67 -11.22
C HIS A 146 -12.74 8.84 -10.70
N ARG A 147 -11.78 9.30 -11.52
CA ARG A 147 -10.91 10.45 -11.25
C ARG A 147 -11.74 11.72 -11.00
N ARG A 148 -12.03 11.99 -9.74
CA ARG A 148 -12.85 13.11 -9.29
C ARG A 148 -12.01 13.99 -8.39
N PRO A 149 -12.06 15.33 -8.55
CA PRO A 149 -11.36 16.25 -7.66
C PRO A 149 -11.78 16.08 -6.18
N VAL A 150 -13.03 15.69 -5.92
CA VAL A 150 -13.55 15.39 -4.58
C VAL A 150 -13.70 13.88 -4.41
N ILE A 151 -13.01 13.32 -3.42
CA ILE A 151 -13.13 11.91 -3.02
C ILE A 151 -14.02 11.87 -1.77
N GLY A 152 -15.29 11.52 -1.99
CA GLY A 152 -16.30 11.37 -0.92
C GLY A 152 -16.32 9.96 -0.32
N PRO A 153 -17.22 9.70 0.65
CA PRO A 153 -17.29 8.43 1.36
C PRO A 153 -17.46 7.20 0.46
N SER A 154 -18.14 7.34 -0.68
CA SER A 154 -18.33 6.23 -1.62
C SER A 154 -17.06 5.81 -2.37
N GLY A 155 -16.02 6.64 -2.36
CA GLY A 155 -14.70 6.32 -2.90
C GLY A 155 -13.71 5.83 -1.85
N LEU A 156 -14.17 5.60 -0.61
CA LEU A 156 -13.32 5.20 0.51
C LEU A 156 -13.79 3.86 1.06
N ALA A 157 -12.84 3.02 1.43
CA ALA A 157 -13.10 1.80 2.21
C ALA A 157 -11.96 1.55 3.20
N VAL A 158 -12.24 0.85 4.29
CA VAL A 158 -11.24 0.42 5.26
C VAL A 158 -11.23 -1.10 5.36
N SER A 159 -10.06 -1.67 5.63
CA SER A 159 -9.91 -3.12 5.80
C SER A 159 -8.79 -3.45 6.80
N ASP A 160 -8.92 -4.59 7.45
CA ASP A 160 -7.90 -5.21 8.30
C ASP A 160 -6.70 -5.69 7.48
N GLN A 161 -6.93 -6.14 6.25
CA GLN A 161 -5.90 -6.59 5.32
C GLN A 161 -5.97 -5.82 4.00
N ARG A 162 -4.82 -5.51 3.43
CA ARG A 162 -4.76 -4.93 2.09
C ARG A 162 -5.21 -5.92 1.02
N GLY A 163 -6.13 -5.49 0.16
CA GLY A 163 -6.47 -6.15 -1.10
C GLY A 163 -5.56 -5.72 -2.26
N ASP A 164 -5.77 -6.30 -3.45
CA ASP A 164 -5.04 -5.95 -4.68
C ASP A 164 -3.50 -5.96 -4.48
N LEU A 165 -3.03 -6.99 -3.77
CA LEU A 165 -1.63 -7.16 -3.41
C LEU A 165 -0.75 -7.51 -4.60
N TYR A 166 -1.32 -7.94 -5.70
CA TYR A 166 -0.61 -8.26 -6.92
C TYR A 166 -1.37 -7.72 -8.13
N PRO A 167 -0.67 -7.38 -9.23
CA PRO A 167 -1.32 -7.06 -10.48
C PRO A 167 -2.24 -8.20 -10.93
N PRO A 168 -3.43 -7.89 -11.48
CA PRO A 168 -4.26 -8.89 -12.12
C PRO A 168 -3.49 -9.61 -13.23
N GLY A 169 -3.46 -10.94 -13.20
CA GLY A 169 -2.74 -11.73 -14.20
C GLY A 169 -1.22 -11.79 -14.04
N ALA A 170 -0.69 -11.42 -12.87
CA ALA A 170 0.72 -11.64 -12.55
C ALA A 170 1.13 -13.10 -12.78
N THR A 171 2.24 -13.29 -13.48
CA THR A 171 2.93 -14.57 -13.61
C THR A 171 3.92 -14.73 -12.46
N TRP A 172 4.20 -15.98 -12.08
CA TRP A 172 4.97 -16.29 -10.88
C TRP A 172 6.23 -17.06 -11.24
N ALA A 173 7.37 -16.59 -10.76
CA ALA A 173 8.65 -17.28 -10.84
C ALA A 173 9.07 -17.75 -9.46
N GLU A 174 9.56 -18.99 -9.36
CA GLU A 174 10.22 -19.46 -8.15
C GLU A 174 11.55 -18.72 -7.95
N ALA A 175 11.80 -18.25 -6.73
CA ALA A 175 13.05 -17.61 -6.38
C ALA A 175 13.36 -17.73 -4.88
N SER A 176 14.61 -17.49 -4.50
CA SER A 176 15.02 -17.24 -3.13
C SER A 176 15.10 -15.74 -2.86
N VAL A 177 14.42 -15.28 -1.80
CA VAL A 177 14.41 -13.87 -1.41
C VAL A 177 14.94 -13.65 0.01
N ALA A 178 15.52 -12.48 0.24
CA ALA A 178 15.92 -11.99 1.55
C ALA A 178 15.44 -10.55 1.74
N CYS A 179 15.21 -10.13 2.99
CA CYS A 179 15.01 -8.72 3.30
C CYS A 179 15.90 -8.32 4.47
N VAL A 180 17.06 -7.73 4.17
CA VAL A 180 18.02 -7.30 5.18
C VAL A 180 17.84 -5.80 5.45
N PRO A 181 17.73 -5.35 6.71
CA PRO A 181 17.78 -6.14 7.94
C PRO A 181 16.42 -6.68 8.43
N ALA A 182 15.31 -6.34 7.76
CA ALA A 182 13.96 -6.54 8.28
C ALA A 182 13.66 -7.99 8.74
N THR A 183 14.19 -9.00 8.06
CA THR A 183 13.95 -10.44 8.33
C THR A 183 15.10 -11.15 9.02
N GLY A 184 16.07 -10.41 9.58
CA GLY A 184 17.19 -11.03 10.32
C GLY A 184 18.17 -11.83 9.45
N GLY A 185 18.16 -11.65 8.13
CA GLY A 185 19.16 -12.23 7.21
C GLY A 185 18.81 -13.59 6.60
N GLY A 186 17.62 -14.14 6.87
CA GLY A 186 17.19 -15.42 6.28
C GLY A 186 16.98 -15.37 4.76
N LEU A 187 17.25 -16.49 4.10
CA LEU A 187 16.89 -16.77 2.70
C LEU A 187 15.64 -17.65 2.66
N TYR A 188 14.64 -17.21 1.92
CA TYR A 188 13.32 -17.83 1.89
C TYR A 188 12.90 -18.16 0.46
N PRO A 189 12.49 -19.42 0.18
CA PRO A 189 11.90 -19.75 -1.10
C PRO A 189 10.54 -19.06 -1.24
N ALA A 190 10.30 -18.47 -2.41
CA ALA A 190 9.13 -17.67 -2.69
C ALA A 190 8.67 -17.86 -4.12
N LEU A 191 7.41 -17.49 -4.37
CA LEU A 191 6.95 -17.12 -5.69
C LEU A 191 7.02 -15.60 -5.81
N VAL A 192 7.74 -15.10 -6.82
CA VAL A 192 7.89 -13.69 -7.12
C VAL A 192 7.04 -13.34 -8.34
N ALA A 193 6.29 -12.24 -8.25
CA ALA A 193 5.52 -11.73 -9.39
C ALA A 193 6.50 -11.20 -10.46
N ASP A 194 6.58 -11.91 -11.58
CA ASP A 194 7.56 -11.65 -12.63
C ASP A 194 7.33 -10.29 -13.30
N GLY A 195 8.39 -9.52 -13.47
CA GLY A 195 8.34 -8.17 -14.01
C GLY A 195 7.77 -7.11 -13.05
N TYR A 196 7.32 -7.45 -11.84
CA TYR A 196 6.75 -6.46 -10.92
C TYR A 196 7.61 -6.20 -9.70
N ALA A 197 7.58 -4.96 -9.23
CA ALA A 197 8.21 -4.56 -7.98
C ALA A 197 7.22 -3.78 -7.11
N SER A 198 7.53 -3.69 -5.83
CA SER A 198 6.95 -2.67 -4.97
C SER A 198 7.45 -1.28 -5.38
N ASN A 199 6.67 -0.25 -5.11
CA ASN A 199 7.13 1.14 -5.22
C ASN A 199 8.27 1.52 -4.24
N ARG A 200 8.74 0.56 -3.43
CA ARG A 200 9.96 0.66 -2.61
C ARG A 200 11.17 -0.08 -3.19
N GLY A 201 11.06 -0.59 -4.42
CA GLY A 201 12.16 -1.22 -5.15
C GLY A 201 12.44 -2.69 -4.83
N GLY A 202 11.72 -3.31 -3.88
CA GLY A 202 11.78 -4.75 -3.64
C GLY A 202 10.82 -5.54 -4.52
N VAL A 203 11.10 -6.82 -4.73
CA VAL A 203 10.22 -7.74 -5.46
C VAL A 203 8.91 -7.99 -4.71
N LEU A 204 7.86 -8.40 -5.44
CA LEU A 204 6.59 -8.80 -4.84
C LEU A 204 6.59 -10.31 -4.62
N ALA A 205 6.88 -10.73 -3.40
CA ALA A 205 6.98 -12.14 -3.03
C ALA A 205 5.70 -12.64 -2.35
N ARG A 206 5.43 -13.94 -2.50
CA ARG A 206 4.47 -14.73 -1.71
C ARG A 206 5.09 -16.05 -1.28
N PHE A 207 4.73 -16.51 -0.09
CA PHE A 207 5.38 -17.65 0.59
C PHE A 207 4.37 -18.76 0.86
N ASP A 208 4.77 -20.05 0.82
CA ASP A 208 3.92 -21.07 1.44
C ASP A 208 3.89 -20.93 2.97
N ARG A 209 2.97 -21.66 3.58
CA ARG A 209 2.79 -21.73 5.02
C ARG A 209 4.06 -22.19 5.76
N ASP A 210 4.80 -23.14 5.21
CA ASP A 210 6.00 -23.68 5.86
C ASP A 210 7.13 -22.64 5.86
N THR A 211 7.31 -21.93 4.74
CA THR A 211 8.25 -20.81 4.66
C THR A 211 7.82 -19.66 5.56
N ALA A 212 6.53 -19.34 5.61
CA ALA A 212 5.99 -18.35 6.54
C ALA A 212 6.24 -18.74 8.00
N ALA A 213 6.05 -20.00 8.37
CA ALA A 213 6.33 -20.49 9.72
C ALA A 213 7.83 -20.36 10.06
N ARG A 214 8.72 -20.71 9.12
CA ARG A 214 10.15 -20.48 9.28
C ARG A 214 10.50 -19.00 9.51
N MET A 215 9.87 -18.08 8.77
CA MET A 215 10.08 -16.64 8.99
C MET A 215 9.66 -16.19 10.39
N VAL A 216 8.54 -16.70 10.91
CA VAL A 216 8.09 -16.41 12.28
C VAL A 216 9.16 -16.82 13.29
N ASP A 217 9.69 -18.05 13.17
CA ASP A 217 10.71 -18.57 14.07
C ASP A 217 12.04 -17.80 13.94
N ASP A 218 12.46 -17.47 12.73
CA ASP A 218 13.68 -16.70 12.47
C ASP A 218 13.60 -15.30 13.08
N LEU A 219 12.49 -14.59 12.87
CA LEU A 219 12.26 -13.27 13.44
C LEU A 219 12.15 -13.29 14.96
N GLN A 220 11.53 -14.32 15.53
CA GLN A 220 11.48 -14.50 16.97
C GLN A 220 12.89 -14.71 17.56
N ARG A 221 13.74 -15.49 16.89
CA ARG A 221 15.15 -15.66 17.28
C ARG A 221 15.94 -14.36 17.12
N ALA A 222 15.81 -13.66 16.00
CA ALA A 222 16.49 -12.40 15.75
C ALA A 222 16.12 -11.33 16.79
N ARG A 223 14.83 -11.21 17.12
CA ARG A 223 14.32 -10.34 18.19
C ARG A 223 14.95 -10.61 19.55
N ALA A 224 15.21 -11.87 19.89
CA ALA A 224 15.86 -12.21 21.18
C ALA A 224 17.29 -11.65 21.27
N HIS A 225 17.96 -11.44 20.14
CA HIS A 225 19.31 -10.86 20.09
C HIS A 225 19.26 -9.34 19.98
N GLN A 226 18.28 -8.78 19.27
CA GLN A 226 18.13 -7.34 19.07
C GLN A 226 16.65 -6.90 19.16
N PRO A 227 16.13 -6.68 20.37
CA PRO A 227 14.80 -6.11 20.57
C PRO A 227 14.67 -4.74 19.90
N GLY A 228 13.47 -4.40 19.44
CA GLY A 228 13.12 -3.12 18.82
C GLY A 228 13.46 -3.02 17.34
N PHE A 229 14.29 -3.92 16.82
CA PHE A 229 14.87 -3.79 15.48
C PHE A 229 14.14 -4.59 14.40
N HIS A 230 13.45 -5.66 14.81
CA HIS A 230 12.74 -6.56 13.91
C HIS A 230 11.23 -6.54 14.17
N ALA A 231 10.45 -6.74 13.10
CA ALA A 231 9.03 -6.99 13.25
C ALA A 231 8.78 -8.31 14.00
N VAL A 232 7.69 -8.38 14.75
CA VAL A 232 7.26 -9.61 15.43
C VAL A 232 6.09 -10.20 14.67
N LEU A 233 6.23 -11.43 14.20
CA LEU A 233 5.16 -12.16 13.53
C LEU A 233 4.51 -13.14 14.50
N ARG A 234 3.18 -13.29 14.42
CA ARG A 234 2.44 -14.29 15.19
C ARG A 234 1.34 -14.90 14.35
N TRP A 235 1.16 -16.21 14.46
CA TRP A 235 0.00 -16.88 13.90
C TRP A 235 -1.26 -16.56 14.70
N ALA A 236 -2.33 -16.21 13.99
CA ALA A 236 -3.69 -16.07 14.50
C ALA A 236 -4.64 -16.82 13.55
N GLY A 237 -4.90 -18.10 13.85
CA GLY A 237 -5.65 -18.98 12.96
C GLY A 237 -4.87 -19.29 11.67
N ASP A 238 -5.43 -18.92 10.53
CA ASP A 238 -4.81 -19.03 9.21
C ASP A 238 -4.07 -17.75 8.78
N ARG A 239 -4.06 -16.71 9.60
CA ARG A 239 -3.42 -15.41 9.32
C ARG A 239 -2.17 -15.18 10.16
N ILE A 240 -1.35 -14.25 9.71
CA ILE A 240 -0.17 -13.76 10.43
C ILE A 240 -0.42 -12.32 10.85
N GLU A 241 -0.36 -12.06 12.15
CA GLU A 241 -0.35 -10.71 12.69
C GLU A 241 1.10 -10.20 12.73
N VAL A 242 1.30 -9.00 12.19
CA VAL A 242 2.57 -8.30 12.17
C VAL A 242 2.55 -7.24 13.26
N TYR A 243 3.54 -7.25 14.13
CA TYR A 243 3.68 -6.28 15.21
C TYR A 243 4.99 -5.52 15.07
N THR A 244 4.98 -4.26 15.52
CA THR A 244 6.18 -3.46 15.75
C THR A 244 6.32 -3.22 17.25
N GLU A 245 7.54 -3.20 17.74
CA GLU A 245 7.81 -2.72 19.09
C GLU A 245 7.76 -1.20 19.11
N ASN A 246 7.16 -0.63 20.15
CA ASN A 246 7.12 0.81 20.28
C ASN A 246 8.54 1.36 20.47
N THR A 247 8.90 2.33 19.65
CA THR A 247 10.18 3.06 19.75
C THR A 247 10.14 4.16 20.82
N ASP A 248 9.00 4.37 21.48
CA ASP A 248 8.77 5.42 22.48
C ASP A 248 9.16 5.02 23.92
N GLY A 249 9.76 3.83 24.08
CA GLY A 249 10.21 3.32 25.38
C GLY A 249 9.12 2.68 26.23
N LEU A 250 7.87 2.63 25.75
CA LEU A 250 6.82 1.83 26.40
C LEU A 250 6.97 0.37 25.99
N THR A 251 7.00 -0.53 26.97
CA THR A 251 7.01 -1.99 26.75
C THR A 251 5.67 -2.44 26.17
N GLY A 252 5.55 -2.41 24.84
CA GLY A 252 4.34 -2.81 24.15
C GLY A 252 4.61 -3.24 22.71
N LEU A 253 3.93 -4.30 22.29
CA LEU A 253 3.80 -4.65 20.89
C LEU A 253 2.55 -3.94 20.34
N ARG A 254 2.72 -3.16 19.28
CA ARG A 254 1.61 -2.61 18.51
C ARG A 254 1.38 -3.49 17.30
N ARG A 255 0.14 -3.96 17.09
CA ARG A 255 -0.21 -4.66 15.86
C ARG A 255 -0.20 -3.65 14.71
N TYR A 256 0.64 -3.90 13.72
CA TYR A 256 0.84 -3.04 12.56
C TYR A 256 0.00 -3.53 11.38
N ASP A 257 0.00 -4.84 11.08
CA ASP A 257 -0.68 -5.38 9.90
C ASP A 257 -1.22 -6.80 10.16
N VAL A 258 -2.12 -7.27 9.28
CA VAL A 258 -2.64 -8.63 9.27
C VAL A 258 -2.54 -9.21 7.86
N VAL A 259 -1.87 -10.36 7.76
CA VAL A 259 -1.54 -11.03 6.50
C VAL A 259 -2.24 -12.38 6.45
N GLY A 260 -3.33 -12.47 5.69
CA GLY A 260 -3.96 -13.73 5.32
C GLY A 260 -3.39 -14.33 4.03
N PRO A 261 -3.67 -15.61 3.76
CA PRO A 261 -3.29 -16.24 2.50
C PRO A 261 -4.06 -15.64 1.32
N ASP A 262 -3.42 -15.62 0.16
CA ASP A 262 -4.06 -15.36 -1.11
C ASP A 262 -4.91 -16.57 -1.57
N PRO A 263 -5.64 -16.49 -2.70
CA PRO A 263 -6.46 -17.60 -3.19
C PRO A 263 -5.70 -18.92 -3.45
N ASP A 264 -4.37 -18.86 -3.64
CA ASP A 264 -3.51 -20.03 -3.83
C ASP A 264 -2.92 -20.56 -2.51
N GLY A 265 -3.35 -20.02 -1.37
CA GLY A 265 -2.86 -20.42 -0.04
C GLY A 265 -1.49 -19.85 0.31
N ARG A 266 -1.02 -18.81 -0.40
CA ARG A 266 0.32 -18.22 -0.21
C ARG A 266 0.23 -16.89 0.56
N TYR A 267 1.23 -16.62 1.38
CA TYR A 267 1.26 -15.48 2.29
C TYR A 267 2.09 -14.32 1.70
N PRO A 268 1.50 -13.13 1.53
CA PRO A 268 2.16 -11.93 0.99
C PRO A 268 2.91 -11.15 2.09
N ILE A 269 3.73 -11.83 2.89
CA ILE A 269 4.37 -11.25 4.09
C ILE A 269 5.27 -10.09 3.71
N GLY A 270 5.04 -8.93 4.33
CA GLY A 270 5.86 -7.73 4.12
C GLY A 270 5.69 -7.11 2.74
N ALA A 271 4.71 -7.53 1.93
CA ALA A 271 4.45 -6.92 0.63
C ALA A 271 4.33 -5.39 0.81
N TYR A 272 5.13 -4.63 0.04
CA TYR A 272 5.17 -3.14 0.04
C TYR A 272 5.71 -2.46 1.30
N LEU A 273 5.98 -3.22 2.35
CA LEU A 273 6.58 -2.76 3.59
C LEU A 273 8.06 -3.09 3.62
N TRP A 274 8.40 -4.31 3.18
CA TRP A 274 9.73 -4.88 3.20
C TRP A 274 10.30 -4.95 1.78
N PRO A 275 11.49 -4.39 1.54
CA PRO A 275 12.16 -4.50 0.25
C PRO A 275 12.73 -5.91 0.10
N TRP A 276 11.92 -6.88 -0.32
CA TRP A 276 12.40 -8.21 -0.66
C TRP A 276 13.37 -8.13 -1.84
N LEU A 277 14.54 -8.74 -1.69
CA LEU A 277 15.58 -8.81 -2.71
C LEU A 277 15.65 -10.23 -3.22
N CYS A 278 15.59 -10.39 -4.54
CA CYS A 278 15.83 -11.67 -5.20
C CYS A 278 17.33 -11.97 -5.18
N MET A 279 17.69 -13.16 -4.70
CA MET A 279 19.09 -13.55 -4.51
C MET A 279 19.62 -14.42 -5.64
N ASP A 280 18.73 -14.96 -6.47
CA ASP A 280 19.11 -15.81 -7.61
C ASP A 280 19.67 -15.00 -8.80
N ASN A 281 19.54 -13.66 -8.76
CA ASN A 281 20.07 -12.73 -9.76
C ASN A 281 21.42 -12.08 -9.35
N LEU A 282 22.05 -12.55 -8.26
CA LEU A 282 23.31 -12.01 -7.74
C LEU A 282 24.52 -12.92 -8.00
N LEU A 283 24.38 -13.92 -8.88
CA LEU A 283 25.44 -14.80 -9.37
C LEU A 283 25.69 -14.59 -10.87
#